data_AF-A0A7C7JI46-F1
#
_entry.id   AF-A0A7C7JI46-F1
#
_cell.length_a   1.000
_cell.length_b   1.000
_cell.length_c   1.000
_cell.angle_alpha   90.00
_cell.angle_beta   90.00
_cell.angle_gamma   90.00
#
_symmetry.space_group_name_H-M   'P 1'
#
loop_
_entity.id
_entity.type
_entity.pdbx_description
1 polymer ?
#
loop_
_entity_poly.entity_id
_entity_poly.type
_entity_poly.pdbx_seq_one_letter_code
_entity_poly.pdbx_strand_id
1 'polypeptide(L)'
;MAEQEVKAQGASLNTMFTYGIGSMAVGIKNNLLGTFLLIYFNQVLGLPAILAASAMAIALVVDAISDPMVGIWSDRVRSRWGRRHPFIYAAIIPFALSYYFILQNPGSISAGEITESELFTRLLTLMIIMRLSMTFYEVPRGALQPELTKDYDQRNQISGISMAFGWIGGAGMASIAYAFFFV
;
A
#
# COMPACT_ATOMS: atom_id res chain seq x y z
N MET A 1 4.94 19.77 46.70
CA MET A 1 4.15 18.70 46.05
C MET A 1 4.82 18.47 44.71
N ALA A 2 5.59 17.39 44.56
CA ALA A 2 6.25 17.09 43.30
C ALA A 2 5.19 16.54 42.34
N GLU A 3 4.97 17.23 41.23
CA GLU A 3 4.26 16.67 40.08
C GLU A 3 5.06 15.46 39.62
N GLN A 4 4.60 14.26 40.00
CA GLN A 4 5.04 13.06 39.32
C GLN A 4 4.45 13.15 37.91
N GLU A 5 5.27 13.60 36.96
CA GLU A 5 5.03 13.36 35.53
C GLU A 5 4.73 11.87 35.39
N VAL A 6 3.46 11.56 35.16
CA VAL A 6 3.02 10.22 34.77
C VAL A 6 3.72 9.96 33.45
N LYS A 7 4.88 9.28 33.48
CA LYS A 7 5.57 8.83 32.27
C LYS A 7 4.57 8.04 31.45
N ALA A 8 4.03 8.68 30.42
CA ALA A 8 3.14 8.04 29.48
C ALA A 8 3.84 6.77 28.99
N GLN A 9 3.11 5.66 28.98
CA GLN A 9 3.64 4.35 28.64
C GLN A 9 4.13 4.40 27.19
N GLY A 10 5.42 4.64 27.03
CA GLY A 10 6.03 4.93 25.74
C GLY A 10 6.35 3.67 24.96
N ALA A 11 6.22 3.73 23.64
CA ALA A 11 6.63 2.62 22.78
C ALA A 11 8.15 2.44 22.84
N SER A 12 8.63 1.20 22.83
CA SER A 12 10.05 0.92 22.66
C SER A 12 10.53 1.39 21.28
N LEU A 13 11.76 1.87 21.18
CA LEU A 13 12.40 2.24 19.92
C LEU A 13 12.29 1.12 18.88
N ASN A 14 12.49 -0.13 19.29
CA ASN A 14 12.37 -1.29 18.40
C ASN A 14 10.96 -1.42 17.81
N THR A 15 9.94 -1.15 18.61
CA THR A 15 8.54 -1.16 18.16
C THR A 15 8.27 -0.03 17.16
N MET A 16 8.83 1.16 17.41
CA MET A 16 8.70 2.30 16.49
C MET A 16 9.35 2.01 15.13
N PHE A 17 10.55 1.44 15.10
CA PHE A 17 11.22 1.05 13.86
C PHE A 17 10.50 -0.09 13.14
N THR A 18 10.06 -1.12 13.86
CA THR A 18 9.32 -2.25 13.28
C THR A 18 8.00 -1.78 12.67
N TYR A 19 7.29 -0.89 13.37
CA TYR A 19 6.10 -0.25 12.83
C TYR A 19 6.43 0.57 11.58
N GLY A 20 7.52 1.36 11.61
CA GLY A 20 7.99 2.18 10.50
C GLY A 20 8.32 1.38 9.24
N ILE A 21 8.98 0.23 9.36
CA ILE A 21 9.29 -0.67 8.23
C ILE A 21 8.02 -1.04 7.45
N GLY A 22 6.89 -1.22 8.14
CA GLY A 22 5.61 -1.49 7.49
C GLY A 22 5.17 -0.39 6.50
N SER A 23 5.62 0.86 6.68
CA SER A 23 5.32 1.94 5.73
C SER A 23 6.02 1.79 4.39
N MET A 24 7.08 0.98 4.30
CA MET A 24 7.77 0.75 3.03
C MET A 24 6.80 0.19 1.99
N ALA A 25 5.91 -0.73 2.36
CA ALA A 25 4.89 -1.28 1.46
C ALA A 25 3.97 -0.18 0.90
N VAL A 26 3.58 0.79 1.74
CA VAL A 26 2.78 1.96 1.34
C VAL A 26 3.54 2.83 0.34
N GLY A 27 4.80 3.11 0.64
CA GLY A 27 5.68 3.87 -0.25
C GLY A 27 5.88 3.22 -1.61
N ILE A 28 6.14 1.91 -1.62
CA ILE A 28 6.32 1.11 -2.84
C ILE A 28 5.07 1.17 -3.72
N LYS A 29 3.89 0.91 -3.15
CA LYS A 29 2.60 1.03 -3.86
C LYS A 29 2.41 2.43 -4.44
N ASN A 30 2.60 3.48 -3.63
CA ASN A 30 2.40 4.86 -4.05
C ASN A 30 3.34 5.24 -5.19
N ASN A 31 4.57 4.74 -5.17
CA ASN A 31 5.54 4.98 -6.23
C ASN A 31 5.17 4.26 -7.54
N LEU A 32 4.73 2.98 -7.46
CA LEU A 32 4.22 2.24 -8.62
C LEU A 32 3.08 3.01 -9.30
N LEU A 33 2.07 3.43 -8.51
CA LEU A 33 0.89 4.12 -9.02
C LEU A 33 1.18 5.54 -9.51
N GLY A 34 2.08 6.26 -8.85
CA GLY A 34 2.40 7.65 -9.15
C GLY A 34 3.35 7.85 -10.33
N THR A 35 4.21 6.88 -10.60
CA THR A 35 5.31 7.03 -11.58
C THR A 35 5.23 6.00 -12.70
N PHE A 36 5.28 4.71 -12.36
CA PHE A 36 5.60 3.67 -13.33
C PHE A 36 4.38 3.13 -14.08
N LEU A 37 3.23 3.00 -13.41
CA LEU A 37 2.07 2.30 -13.95
C LEU A 37 1.56 2.93 -15.26
N LEU A 38 1.36 4.24 -15.28
CA LEU A 38 0.89 4.94 -16.48
C LEU A 38 1.91 4.92 -17.62
N ILE A 39 3.21 5.06 -17.30
CA ILE A 39 4.27 5.00 -18.32
C ILE A 39 4.27 3.61 -18.96
N TYR A 40 4.26 2.55 -18.15
CA TYR A 40 4.29 1.17 -18.61
C TYR A 40 3.06 0.81 -19.47
N PHE A 41 1.85 1.06 -18.96
CA PHE A 41 0.64 0.68 -19.69
C PHE A 41 0.41 1.52 -20.94
N ASN A 42 0.75 2.82 -20.93
CA ASN A 42 0.52 3.68 -22.09
C ASN A 42 1.63 3.57 -23.14
N GLN A 43 2.90 3.65 -22.72
CA GLN A 43 4.02 3.77 -23.66
C GLN A 43 4.57 2.40 -24.10
N VAL A 44 4.52 1.38 -23.24
CA VAL A 44 5.08 0.04 -23.55
C VAL A 44 4.00 -0.89 -24.10
N LEU A 45 2.85 -0.98 -23.41
CA LEU A 45 1.77 -1.88 -23.81
C LEU A 45 0.77 -1.25 -24.80
N GLY A 46 0.80 0.07 -24.96
CA GLY A 46 -0.02 0.80 -25.92
C GLY A 46 -1.47 1.06 -25.48
N LEU A 47 -1.79 0.90 -24.19
CA LEU A 47 -3.12 1.18 -23.67
C LEU A 47 -3.40 2.71 -23.74
N PRO A 48 -4.57 3.14 -24.22
CA PRO A 48 -4.94 4.55 -24.17
C PRO A 48 -4.92 5.11 -22.73
N ALA A 49 -4.33 6.29 -22.56
CA ALA A 49 -4.20 6.92 -21.25
C ALA A 49 -5.54 7.12 -20.51
N ILE A 50 -6.62 7.37 -21.25
CA ILE A 50 -7.96 7.51 -20.69
C ILE A 50 -8.47 6.21 -20.04
N LEU A 51 -8.12 5.06 -20.60
CA LEU A 51 -8.48 3.74 -20.07
C LEU A 51 -7.62 3.38 -18.85
N ALA A 52 -6.32 3.64 -18.91
CA ALA A 52 -5.46 3.43 -17.75
C ALA A 52 -5.90 4.32 -16.57
N ALA A 53 -6.17 5.60 -16.82
CA ALA A 53 -6.65 6.54 -15.82
C ALA A 53 -8.05 6.17 -15.29
N SER A 54 -8.97 5.71 -16.15
CA SER A 54 -10.30 5.28 -15.70
C SER A 54 -10.21 4.03 -14.83
N ALA A 55 -9.34 3.06 -15.15
CA ALA A 55 -9.10 1.90 -14.29
C ALA A 55 -8.59 2.32 -12.90
N MET A 56 -7.66 3.28 -12.85
CA MET A 56 -7.17 3.84 -11.59
C MET A 56 -8.26 4.56 -10.79
N ALA A 57 -9.12 5.32 -11.47
CA ALA A 57 -10.23 6.05 -10.85
C ALA A 57 -11.29 5.08 -10.30
N ILE A 58 -11.68 4.06 -11.06
CA ILE A 58 -12.64 3.04 -10.60
C ILE A 58 -12.08 2.32 -9.38
N ALA A 59 -10.81 1.90 -9.43
CA ALA A 59 -10.18 1.23 -8.29
C ALA A 59 -10.10 2.15 -7.06
N LEU A 60 -9.89 3.47 -7.24
CA LEU A 60 -9.93 4.44 -6.14
C LEU A 60 -11.33 4.58 -5.52
N VAL A 61 -12.39 4.52 -6.33
CA VAL A 61 -13.78 4.54 -5.81
C VAL A 61 -14.06 3.29 -4.98
N VAL A 62 -13.58 2.12 -5.43
CA VAL A 62 -13.68 0.88 -4.64
C VAL A 62 -12.97 1.05 -3.30
N ASP A 63 -11.77 1.62 -3.31
CA ASP A 63 -10.94 1.89 -2.11
C ASP A 63 -11.71 2.74 -1.08
N ALA A 64 -12.32 3.84 -1.55
CA ALA A 64 -13.08 4.76 -0.70
C ALA A 64 -14.28 4.08 0.00
N ILE A 65 -14.82 3.02 -0.59
CA ILE A 65 -15.89 2.21 0.01
C ILE A 65 -15.31 1.13 0.93
N SER A 66 -14.22 0.47 0.53
CA SER A 66 -13.62 -0.59 1.32
C SER A 66 -12.97 -0.10 2.61
N ASP A 67 -12.41 1.11 2.63
CA ASP A 67 -11.74 1.69 3.80
C ASP A 67 -12.62 1.68 5.07
N PRO A 68 -13.83 2.29 5.08
CA PRO A 68 -14.69 2.25 6.26
C PRO A 68 -15.22 0.84 6.56
N MET A 69 -15.47 0.01 5.54
CA MET A 69 -15.93 -1.37 5.73
C MET A 69 -14.88 -2.21 6.48
N VAL A 70 -13.63 -2.14 6.06
CA VAL A 70 -12.50 -2.83 6.69
C VAL A 70 -12.22 -2.25 8.06
N GLY A 71 -12.34 -0.92 8.25
CA GLY A 71 -12.21 -0.30 9.56
C GLY A 71 -13.16 -0.92 10.59
N ILE A 72 -14.47 -0.92 10.28
CA ILE A 72 -15.50 -1.50 11.15
C ILE A 72 -15.27 -3.00 11.37
N TRP A 73 -14.89 -3.73 10.32
CA TRP A 73 -14.68 -5.16 10.41
C TRP A 73 -13.46 -5.51 11.27
N SER A 74 -12.35 -4.79 11.08
CA SER A 74 -11.11 -5.01 11.81
C SER A 74 -11.23 -4.77 13.31
N ASP A 75 -12.11 -3.85 13.72
CA ASP A 75 -12.41 -3.64 15.12
C ASP A 75 -13.22 -4.79 15.72
N ARG A 76 -14.10 -5.46 14.97
CA ARG A 76 -14.99 -6.50 15.52
C ARG A 76 -14.35 -7.87 15.66
N VAL A 77 -13.30 -8.17 14.90
CA VAL A 77 -12.66 -9.49 14.91
C VAL A 77 -11.86 -9.70 16.19
N ARG A 78 -12.09 -10.85 16.85
CA ARG A 78 -11.27 -11.33 17.97
C ARG A 78 -10.50 -12.55 17.50
N SER A 79 -9.17 -12.43 17.39
CA SER A 79 -8.30 -13.54 17.01
C SER A 79 -7.23 -13.78 18.08
N ARG A 80 -6.63 -14.98 18.04
CA ARG A 80 -5.50 -15.37 18.91
C ARG A 80 -4.25 -14.49 18.73
N TRP A 81 -4.13 -13.81 17.58
CA TRP A 81 -2.99 -12.93 17.25
C TRP A 81 -3.30 -11.44 17.49
N GLY A 82 -4.44 -11.13 18.11
CA GLY A 82 -4.95 -9.78 18.27
C GLY A 82 -6.02 -9.42 17.22
N ARG A 83 -6.65 -8.26 17.39
CA ARG A 83 -7.81 -7.84 16.56
C ARG A 83 -7.41 -7.50 15.11
N ARG A 84 -6.24 -6.87 14.93
CA ARG A 84 -5.84 -6.22 13.67
C ARG A 84 -4.76 -6.96 12.87
N HIS A 85 -3.92 -7.76 13.53
CA HIS A 85 -2.85 -8.52 12.88
C HIS A 85 -3.32 -9.52 11.80
N PRO A 86 -4.44 -10.25 11.94
CA PRO A 86 -4.88 -11.19 10.90
C PRO A 86 -5.10 -10.52 9.54
N PHE A 87 -5.66 -9.31 9.52
CA PHE A 87 -5.90 -8.56 8.29
C PHE A 87 -4.59 -8.13 7.62
N ILE A 88 -3.66 -7.62 8.42
CA ILE A 88 -2.33 -7.21 7.97
C ILE A 88 -1.60 -8.39 7.31
N TYR A 89 -1.66 -9.58 7.91
CA TYR A 89 -0.99 -10.77 7.36
C TYR A 89 -1.73 -11.33 6.14
N ALA A 90 -3.06 -11.35 6.15
CA ALA A 90 -3.86 -11.81 5.02
C ALA A 90 -3.67 -10.94 3.77
N ALA A 91 -3.37 -9.64 3.95
CA ALA A 91 -3.12 -8.70 2.85
C ALA A 91 -1.81 -8.96 2.08
N ILE A 92 -0.82 -9.61 2.69
CA ILE A 92 0.53 -9.75 2.11
C ILE A 92 0.51 -10.50 0.78
N ILE A 93 -0.14 -11.67 0.76
CA ILE A 93 -0.18 -12.55 -0.41
C ILE A 93 -0.91 -11.90 -1.60
N PRO A 94 -2.16 -11.42 -1.47
CA PRO A 94 -2.88 -10.85 -2.61
C PRO A 94 -2.25 -9.53 -3.07
N PHE A 95 -1.65 -8.73 -2.17
CA PHE A 95 -0.87 -7.55 -2.56
C PHE A 95 0.36 -7.94 -3.39
N ALA A 96 1.18 -8.88 -2.92
CA ALA A 96 2.38 -9.30 -3.63
C ALA A 96 2.07 -9.90 -5.01
N LEU A 97 1.03 -10.75 -5.10
CA LEU A 97 0.61 -11.36 -6.36
C LEU A 97 0.09 -10.31 -7.34
N SER A 98 -0.79 -9.43 -6.91
CA SER A 98 -1.32 -8.37 -7.79
C SER A 98 -0.22 -7.42 -8.26
N TYR A 99 0.69 -7.02 -7.38
CA TYR A 99 1.85 -6.19 -7.73
C TYR A 99 2.73 -6.88 -8.79
N TYR A 100 3.04 -8.17 -8.60
CA TYR A 100 3.82 -8.95 -9.56
C TYR A 100 3.12 -9.07 -10.92
N PHE A 101 1.83 -9.41 -10.93
CA PHE A 101 1.07 -9.59 -12.18
C PHE A 101 0.80 -8.29 -12.95
N ILE A 102 0.81 -7.13 -12.26
CA ILE A 102 0.74 -5.80 -12.90
C ILE A 102 2.01 -5.51 -13.68
N LEU A 103 3.17 -5.88 -13.14
CA LEU A 103 4.48 -5.64 -13.76
C LEU A 103 4.89 -6.73 -14.76
N GLN A 104 4.27 -7.90 -14.69
CA GLN A 104 4.49 -8.95 -15.68
C GLN A 104 3.93 -8.54 -17.04
N ASN A 105 4.75 -8.65 -18.09
CA ASN A 105 4.34 -8.39 -19.46
C ASN A 105 3.19 -9.33 -19.88
N PRO A 106 1.96 -8.82 -20.09
CA PRO A 106 0.85 -9.62 -20.56
C PRO A 106 0.90 -9.87 -22.07
N GLY A 107 1.73 -9.12 -22.81
CA GLY A 107 1.69 -8.96 -24.25
C GLY A 107 1.33 -7.52 -24.62
N SER A 108 1.76 -7.04 -25.80
CA SER A 108 1.54 -5.65 -26.24
C SER A 108 0.41 -5.54 -27.26
N ILE A 109 -0.45 -4.53 -27.13
CA ILE A 109 -1.48 -4.20 -28.13
C ILE A 109 -0.80 -3.84 -29.45
N SER A 110 0.31 -3.10 -29.38
CA SER A 110 1.10 -2.68 -30.55
C SER A 110 1.68 -3.87 -31.32
N ALA A 111 1.93 -5.00 -30.65
CA ALA A 111 2.40 -6.24 -31.26
C ALA A 111 1.25 -7.16 -31.75
N GLY A 112 -0.01 -6.78 -31.50
CA GLY A 112 -1.18 -7.59 -31.84
C GLY A 112 -1.35 -8.84 -30.97
N GLU A 113 -0.66 -8.92 -29.84
CA GLU A 113 -0.66 -10.10 -28.95
C GLU A 113 -1.89 -10.15 -28.05
N ILE A 114 -2.46 -8.98 -27.72
CA ILE A 114 -3.59 -8.81 -26.80
C ILE A 114 -4.52 -7.70 -27.28
N THR A 115 -5.80 -7.83 -26.96
CA THR A 115 -6.82 -6.82 -27.23
C THR A 115 -6.82 -5.72 -26.17
N GLU A 116 -7.18 -4.50 -26.56
CA GLU A 116 -7.36 -3.37 -25.64
C GLU A 116 -8.28 -3.68 -24.45
N SER A 117 -9.40 -4.37 -24.70
CA SER A 117 -10.37 -4.76 -23.67
C SER A 117 -9.81 -5.77 -22.66
N GLU A 118 -8.98 -6.70 -23.12
CA GLU A 118 -8.31 -7.70 -22.27
C GLU A 118 -7.29 -7.03 -21.35
N LEU A 119 -6.48 -6.13 -21.92
CA LEU A 119 -5.48 -5.39 -21.15
C LEU A 119 -6.13 -4.46 -20.11
N PHE A 120 -7.19 -3.74 -20.49
CA PHE A 120 -7.96 -2.90 -19.59
C PHE A 120 -8.60 -3.71 -18.45
N THR A 121 -9.25 -4.83 -18.78
CA THR A 121 -9.92 -5.68 -17.78
C THR A 121 -8.90 -6.30 -16.81
N ARG A 122 -7.73 -6.71 -17.32
CA ARG A 122 -6.61 -7.20 -16.50
C ARG A 122 -6.11 -6.11 -15.56
N LEU A 123 -5.83 -4.91 -16.08
CA LEU A 123 -5.38 -3.77 -15.27
C LEU A 123 -6.40 -3.44 -14.18
N LEU A 124 -7.67 -3.29 -14.54
CA LEU A 124 -8.76 -2.97 -13.61
C LEU A 124 -8.88 -4.00 -12.49
N THR A 125 -8.91 -5.29 -12.84
CA THR A 125 -9.05 -6.38 -11.87
C THR A 125 -7.87 -6.41 -10.90
N LEU A 126 -6.64 -6.36 -11.42
CA LEU A 126 -5.44 -6.38 -10.60
C LEU A 126 -5.34 -5.12 -9.72
N MET A 127 -5.73 -3.96 -10.23
CA MET A 127 -5.77 -2.70 -9.48
C MET A 127 -6.76 -2.77 -8.32
N ILE A 128 -7.95 -3.33 -8.52
CA ILE A 128 -8.94 -3.52 -7.45
C ILE A 128 -8.38 -4.48 -6.40
N ILE A 129 -7.81 -5.62 -6.80
CA ILE A 129 -7.22 -6.58 -5.86
C ILE A 129 -6.08 -5.93 -5.07
N MET A 130 -5.18 -5.20 -5.73
CA MET A 130 -4.05 -4.54 -5.08
C MET A 130 -4.54 -3.49 -4.08
N ARG A 131 -5.51 -2.65 -4.45
CA ARG A 131 -6.07 -1.63 -3.56
C ARG A 131 -6.80 -2.23 -2.38
N LEU A 132 -7.70 -3.20 -2.59
CA LEU A 132 -8.39 -3.90 -1.51
C LEU A 132 -7.40 -4.54 -0.53
N SER A 133 -6.39 -5.22 -1.05
CA SER A 133 -5.32 -5.80 -0.22
C SER A 133 -4.62 -4.72 0.59
N MET A 134 -4.36 -3.57 -0.02
CA MET A 134 -3.77 -2.44 0.69
C MET A 134 -4.69 -1.86 1.75
N THR A 135 -6.00 -1.77 1.51
CA THR A 135 -6.99 -1.35 2.51
C THR A 135 -6.91 -2.25 3.75
N PHE A 136 -6.85 -3.57 3.55
CA PHE A 136 -6.68 -4.57 4.62
C PHE A 136 -5.36 -4.46 5.37
N TYR A 137 -4.37 -3.79 4.79
CA TYR A 137 -3.10 -3.50 5.43
C TYR A 137 -3.09 -2.13 6.14
N GLU A 138 -3.38 -1.05 5.40
CA GLU A 138 -3.25 0.33 5.85
C GLU A 138 -4.27 0.70 6.92
N VAL A 139 -5.53 0.30 6.79
CA VAL A 139 -6.57 0.69 7.74
C VAL A 139 -6.32 0.09 9.12
N PRO A 140 -6.11 -1.24 9.29
CA PRO A 140 -5.81 -1.82 10.59
C PRO A 140 -4.44 -1.36 11.13
N ARG A 141 -3.44 -1.17 10.26
CA ARG A 141 -2.13 -0.66 10.68
C ARG A 141 -2.22 0.77 11.22
N GLY A 142 -2.89 1.68 10.52
CA GLY A 142 -3.09 3.06 10.95
C GLY A 142 -3.83 3.14 12.28
N ALA A 143 -4.78 2.23 12.50
CA ALA A 143 -5.50 2.14 13.77
C ALA A 143 -4.62 1.64 14.93
N LEU A 144 -3.60 0.79 14.68
CA LEU A 144 -2.63 0.35 15.70
C LEU A 144 -1.75 1.50 16.23
N GLN A 145 -1.50 2.54 15.44
CA GLN A 145 -0.61 3.64 15.83
C GLN A 145 -0.98 4.30 17.18
N PRO A 146 -2.23 4.75 17.43
CA PRO A 146 -2.64 5.31 18.72
C PRO A 146 -2.65 4.30 19.87
N GLU A 147 -2.59 2.99 19.59
CA GLU A 147 -2.49 1.96 20.63
C GLU A 147 -1.06 1.73 21.09
N LEU A 148 -0.06 2.09 20.27
CA LEU A 148 1.36 1.89 20.58
C LEU A 148 1.89 2.84 21.65
N THR A 149 1.39 4.06 21.71
CA THR A 149 1.80 5.06 22.70
C THR A 149 0.66 6.02 23.02
N LYS A 150 0.56 6.41 24.29
CA LYS A 150 -0.38 7.44 24.76
C LYS A 150 0.24 8.85 24.73
N ASP A 151 1.54 8.93 24.46
CA ASP A 151 2.30 10.17 24.39
C ASP A 151 2.13 10.81 22.99
N TYR A 152 1.75 12.09 22.98
CA TYR A 152 1.56 12.86 21.75
C TYR A 152 2.87 13.03 20.96
N ASP A 153 3.98 13.30 21.65
CA ASP A 153 5.27 13.55 21.00
C ASP A 153 5.81 12.28 20.38
N GLN A 154 5.70 11.15 21.09
CA GLN A 154 6.06 9.85 20.53
C GLN A 154 5.16 9.44 19.37
N ARG A 155 3.87 9.77 19.41
CA ARG A 155 2.96 9.50 18.28
C ARG A 155 3.41 10.26 17.03
N ASN A 156 3.84 11.52 17.19
CA ASN A 156 4.41 12.31 16.11
C ASN A 156 5.73 11.71 15.60
N GLN A 157 6.60 11.26 16.49
CA GLN A 157 7.84 10.55 16.12
C GLN A 157 7.55 9.26 15.33
N ILE A 158 6.57 8.46 15.75
CA ILE A 158 6.16 7.24 15.03
C ILE A 158 5.66 7.59 13.63
N SER A 159 4.86 8.65 13.47
CA SER A 159 4.44 9.16 12.16
C SER A 159 5.65 9.57 11.31
N GLY A 160 6.59 10.32 11.89
CA GLY A 160 7.80 10.78 11.20
C GLY A 160 8.68 9.63 10.71
N ILE A 161 8.97 8.65 11.59
CA ILE A 161 9.72 7.43 11.23
C ILE A 161 8.97 6.67 10.13
N SER A 162 7.66 6.50 10.28
CA SER A 162 6.82 5.84 9.29
C SER A 162 6.86 6.52 7.93
N MET A 163 6.86 7.86 7.89
CA MET A 163 7.00 8.61 6.63
C MET A 163 8.39 8.42 6.02
N ALA A 164 9.45 8.49 6.82
CA ALA A 164 10.82 8.30 6.34
C ALA A 164 11.00 6.90 5.72
N PHE A 165 10.55 5.85 6.41
CA PHE A 165 10.59 4.48 5.88
C PHE A 165 9.70 4.31 4.64
N GLY A 166 8.55 4.98 4.58
CA GLY A 166 7.73 5.02 3.36
C GLY A 166 8.48 5.60 2.16
N TRP A 167 9.14 6.75 2.33
CA TRP A 167 9.95 7.37 1.29
C TRP A 167 11.15 6.50 0.89
N ILE A 168 11.85 5.90 1.85
CA ILE A 168 12.96 4.98 1.57
C ILE A 168 12.48 3.78 0.75
N GLY A 169 11.34 3.18 1.11
CA GLY A 169 10.76 2.07 0.37
C GLY A 169 10.36 2.46 -1.06
N GLY A 170 9.65 3.58 -1.21
CA GLY A 170 9.21 4.07 -2.52
C GLY A 170 10.38 4.49 -3.43
N ALA A 171 11.32 5.28 -2.91
CA ALA A 171 12.50 5.72 -3.66
C ALA A 171 13.46 4.56 -3.95
N GLY A 172 13.64 3.64 -2.99
CA GLY A 172 14.45 2.44 -3.18
C GLY A 172 13.91 1.55 -4.31
N MET A 173 12.60 1.33 -4.35
CA MET A 173 11.95 0.63 -5.47
C MET A 173 12.17 1.36 -6.79
N ALA A 174 11.98 2.68 -6.83
CA ALA A 174 12.19 3.46 -8.04
C ALA A 174 13.62 3.36 -8.56
N SER A 175 14.61 3.47 -7.68
CA SER A 175 16.03 3.33 -8.04
C SER A 175 16.34 1.96 -8.62
N ILE A 176 15.81 0.88 -8.03
CA ILE A 176 15.95 -0.48 -8.57
C ILE A 176 15.26 -0.58 -9.94
N ALA A 177 14.05 -0.05 -10.07
CA ALA A 177 13.32 -0.08 -11.33
C ALA A 177 14.09 0.63 -12.45
N TYR A 178 14.62 1.84 -12.19
CA TYR A 178 15.43 2.56 -13.18
C TYR A 178 16.73 1.85 -13.52
N ALA A 179 17.42 1.27 -12.54
CA ALA A 179 18.69 0.59 -12.76
C ALA A 179 18.56 -0.70 -13.60
N PHE A 180 17.45 -1.44 -13.47
CA PHE A 180 17.29 -2.76 -14.10
C PHE A 180 16.32 -2.78 -15.29
N PHE A 181 15.32 -1.90 -15.36
CA PHE A 181 14.30 -1.92 -16.42
C PHE A 181 14.44 -0.80 -17.45
N PHE A 182 15.18 0.28 -17.16
CA PHE A 182 15.30 1.46 -18.03
C PHE A 182 16.76 1.79 -18.44
N VAL A 183 17.66 0.80 -18.37
CA VAL A 183 19.04 0.85 -18.92
C VAL A 183 19.12 0.03 -20.21
#